data_AF-K5VNI2-F1
#
_entry.id   AF-K5VNI2-F1
#
_cell.length_a   1.000
_cell.length_b   1.000
_cell.length_c   1.000
_cell.angle_alpha   90.00
_cell.angle_beta   90.00
_cell.angle_gamma   90.00
#
_symmetry.space_group_name_H-M   'P 1'
#
loop_
_entity.id
_entity.type
_entity.pdbx_description
1 polymer ?
#
loop_
_entity_poly.entity_id
_entity_poly.type
_entity_poly.pdbx_seq_one_letter_code
_entity_poly.pdbx_strand_id
1 'polypeptide(L)'
;VSPEVLQGLADKIEQEKTLKNLDEEQANAMNLLRRVNTIAASIPGSQASKLSIRNEIRNYFGHFGLPHLFLTFNPSPANSPLFLVMAGNKSINLLERMPEIPRARERAMLLAKDPVAAADFFEFCVTALFSHLLGWDYGKQRSTSQGGILGKLRAFYGTTE
;
A
#
# COMPACT_ATOMS: atom_id res chain seq x y z
N VAL A 1 19.92 26.41 8.65
CA VAL A 1 19.64 26.60 7.21
C VAL A 1 18.52 27.63 7.11
N SER A 2 18.78 28.78 6.49
CA SER A 2 17.77 29.84 6.33
C SER A 2 16.96 29.65 5.04
N PRO A 3 15.78 30.31 4.91
CA PRO A 3 14.97 30.27 3.68
C PRO A 3 15.72 30.73 2.43
N GLU A 4 16.58 31.74 2.57
CA GLU A 4 17.35 32.32 1.47
C GLU A 4 18.37 31.31 0.91
N VAL A 5 19.00 30.53 1.80
CA VAL A 5 19.94 29.47 1.41
C VAL A 5 19.22 28.34 0.66
N LEU A 6 18.00 27.99 1.07
CA LEU A 6 17.18 26.99 0.38
C LEU A 6 16.76 27.46 -1.02
N GLN A 7 16.33 28.72 -1.14
CA GLN A 7 15.96 29.31 -2.42
C GLN A 7 17.16 29.37 -3.37
N GLY A 8 18.29 29.90 -2.90
CA GLY A 8 19.51 29.98 -3.72
C GLY A 8 20.03 28.60 -4.15
N LEU A 9 19.89 27.58 -3.30
CA LEU A 9 20.21 26.20 -3.66
C LEU A 9 19.26 25.65 -4.74
N ALA A 10 17.95 25.91 -4.63
CA ALA A 10 16.98 25.47 -5.61
C ALA A 10 17.25 26.09 -7.00
N ASP A 11 17.46 27.41 -7.04
CA ASP A 11 17.75 28.16 -8.26
C ASP A 11 19.04 27.64 -8.94
N LYS A 12 20.08 27.38 -8.14
CA LYS A 12 21.34 26.81 -8.63
C LYS A 12 21.16 25.41 -9.22
N ILE A 13 20.41 24.53 -8.55
CA ILE A 13 20.12 23.17 -9.06
C ILE A 13 19.33 23.24 -10.37
N GLU A 14 18.35 24.14 -10.46
CA GLU A 14 17.53 24.32 -11.65
C GLU A 14 18.37 24.82 -12.85
N GLN A 15 19.25 25.79 -12.62
CA GLN A 15 20.10 26.37 -13.66
C GLN A 15 21.25 25.45 -14.07
N GLU A 16 22.02 24.97 -13.11
CA GLU A 16 23.27 24.24 -13.38
C GLU A 16 23.04 22.74 -13.63
N LYS A 17 21.88 22.19 -13.22
CA LYS A 17 21.53 20.76 -13.31
C LYS A 17 22.59 19.81 -12.73
N THR A 18 23.39 20.31 -11.78
CA THR A 18 24.46 19.57 -11.12
C THR A 18 24.45 19.84 -9.62
N LEU A 19 24.99 18.89 -8.86
CA LEU A 19 25.14 18.99 -7.40
C LEU A 19 26.60 19.20 -6.98
N LYS A 20 27.46 19.58 -7.93
CA LYS A 20 28.89 19.80 -7.68
C LYS A 20 29.12 21.24 -7.20
N ASN A 21 30.21 21.46 -6.45
CA ASN A 21 30.63 22.79 -5.98
C ASN A 21 29.59 23.51 -5.09
N LEU A 22 29.03 22.81 -4.12
CA LEU A 22 28.21 23.43 -3.07
C LEU A 22 29.12 24.11 -2.06
N ASP A 23 28.78 25.34 -1.65
CA ASP A 23 29.39 25.94 -0.46
C ASP A 23 28.92 25.21 0.81
N GLU A 24 29.49 25.57 1.96
CA GLU A 24 29.23 24.90 3.23
C GLU A 24 27.74 25.01 3.66
N GLU A 25 27.10 26.15 3.43
CA GLU A 25 25.70 26.36 3.79
C GLU A 25 24.75 25.59 2.87
N GLN A 26 25.03 25.58 1.56
CA GLN A 26 24.33 24.79 0.55
C GLN A 26 24.49 23.28 0.80
N ALA A 27 25.69 22.84 1.19
CA ALA A 27 25.94 21.45 1.56
C ALA A 27 25.14 21.05 2.82
N ASN A 28 25.07 21.95 3.81
CA ASN A 28 24.24 21.76 5.00
C ASN A 28 22.74 21.74 4.68
N ALA A 29 22.27 22.59 3.76
CA ALA A 29 20.91 22.58 3.25
C ALA A 29 20.58 21.26 2.50
N MET A 30 21.50 20.76 1.68
CA MET A 30 21.35 19.46 1.02
C MET A 30 21.31 18.29 2.02
N ASN A 31 22.14 18.34 3.07
CA ASN A 31 22.10 17.36 4.15
C ASN A 31 20.77 17.39 4.93
N LEU A 32 20.22 18.58 5.17
CA LEU A 32 18.89 18.72 5.76
C LEU A 32 17.83 18.10 4.85
N LEU A 33 17.81 18.43 3.56
CA LEU A 33 16.88 17.84 2.58
C LEU A 33 17.00 16.31 2.53
N ARG A 34 18.23 15.77 2.56
CA ARG A 34 18.44 14.32 2.64
C ARG A 34 17.81 13.73 3.88
N ARG A 35 18.02 14.31 5.07
CA ARG A 35 17.42 13.84 6.32
C ARG A 35 15.90 13.89 6.29
N VAL A 36 15.33 15.00 5.79
CA VAL A 36 13.88 15.16 5.61
C VAL A 36 13.33 14.10 4.66
N ASN A 37 13.99 13.87 3.51
CA ASN A 37 13.58 12.84 2.55
C ASN A 37 13.68 11.42 3.13
N THR A 38 14.72 11.13 3.91
CA THR A 38 14.86 9.83 4.60
C THR A 38 13.71 9.60 5.58
N ILE A 39 13.35 10.61 6.37
CA ILE A 39 12.21 10.50 7.30
C ILE A 39 10.90 10.40 6.51
N ALA A 40 10.73 11.22 5.47
CA ALA A 40 9.53 11.22 4.65
C ALA A 40 9.34 9.90 3.91
N ALA A 41 10.40 9.21 3.50
CA ALA A 41 10.30 7.89 2.84
C ALA A 41 9.56 6.86 3.71
N SER A 42 9.67 6.99 5.03
CA SER A 42 8.96 6.16 6.01
C SER A 42 7.53 6.63 6.31
N ILE A 43 7.12 7.80 5.82
CA ILE A 43 5.76 8.31 5.96
C ILE A 43 4.92 7.79 4.79
N PRO A 44 3.89 6.96 5.05
CA PRO A 44 2.97 6.49 4.00
C PRO A 44 2.39 7.66 3.20
N GLY A 45 2.35 7.53 1.87
CA GLY A 45 1.78 8.53 0.97
C GLY A 45 2.66 9.75 0.66
N SER A 46 3.82 9.90 1.31
CA SER A 46 4.78 10.96 0.98
C SER A 46 5.34 10.82 -0.45
N GLN A 47 5.91 11.89 -1.00
CA GLN A 47 6.56 11.82 -2.31
C GLN A 47 7.74 10.84 -2.34
N ALA A 48 8.51 10.79 -1.25
CA ALA A 48 9.64 9.88 -1.13
C ALA A 48 9.17 8.41 -1.07
N SER A 49 8.10 8.11 -0.32
CA SER A 49 7.49 6.78 -0.27
C SER A 49 6.96 6.34 -1.64
N LYS A 50 6.25 7.24 -2.35
CA LYS A 50 5.77 7.00 -3.72
C LYS A 50 6.92 6.73 -4.71
N LEU A 51 8.05 7.42 -4.56
CA LEU A 51 9.22 7.18 -5.39
C LEU A 51 9.85 5.81 -5.09
N SER A 52 9.92 5.41 -3.83
CA SER A 52 10.41 4.07 -3.43
C SER A 52 9.58 2.96 -4.06
N ILE A 53 8.25 3.03 -3.91
CA ILE A 53 7.30 2.07 -4.49
C ILE A 53 7.48 1.96 -6.01
N ARG A 54 7.62 3.10 -6.71
CA ARG A 54 7.86 3.09 -8.17
C ARG A 54 9.18 2.41 -8.54
N ASN A 55 10.23 2.61 -7.75
CA ASN A 55 11.51 1.97 -8.00
C ASN A 55 11.45 0.46 -7.76
N GLU A 56 10.72 0.01 -6.73
CA GLU A 56 10.47 -1.40 -6.47
C GLU A 56 9.70 -2.06 -7.63
N ILE A 57 8.63 -1.42 -8.12
CA ILE A 57 7.87 -1.90 -9.29
C ILE A 57 8.78 -2.03 -10.52
N ARG A 58 9.64 -1.04 -10.78
CA ARG A 58 10.61 -1.09 -11.90
C ARG A 58 11.62 -2.23 -11.73
N ASN A 59 12.08 -2.48 -10.51
CA ASN A 59 12.97 -3.61 -10.22
C ASN A 59 12.27 -4.95 -10.48
N TYR A 60 10.99 -5.06 -10.12
CA TYR A 60 10.16 -6.22 -10.46
C TYR A 60 10.08 -6.43 -11.97
N PHE A 61 9.92 -5.35 -12.76
CA PHE A 61 9.87 -5.45 -14.22
C PHE A 61 11.21 -5.94 -14.79
N GLY A 62 12.33 -5.42 -14.28
CA GLY A 62 13.66 -5.85 -14.69
C GLY A 62 13.96 -7.32 -14.36
N HIS A 63 13.45 -7.84 -13.24
CA HIS A 63 13.74 -9.20 -12.79
C HIS A 63 12.73 -10.25 -13.30
N PHE A 64 11.43 -9.95 -13.24
CA PHE A 64 10.36 -10.91 -13.58
C PHE A 64 9.75 -10.70 -14.97
N GLY A 65 10.04 -9.57 -15.62
CA GLY A 65 9.41 -9.13 -16.85
C GLY A 65 8.19 -8.22 -16.61
N LEU A 66 7.55 -7.80 -17.69
CA LEU A 66 6.38 -6.92 -17.61
C LEU A 66 5.21 -7.58 -16.87
N PRO A 67 4.40 -6.81 -16.12
CA PRO A 67 3.25 -7.34 -15.43
C PRO A 67 2.16 -7.69 -16.45
N HIS A 68 1.60 -8.89 -16.31
CA HIS A 68 0.49 -9.35 -17.16
C HIS A 68 -0.87 -8.87 -16.64
N LEU A 69 -0.95 -8.51 -15.37
CA LEU A 69 -2.18 -8.08 -14.70
C LEU A 69 -1.89 -6.88 -13.81
N PHE A 70 -2.82 -5.92 -13.83
CA PHE A 70 -2.96 -4.87 -12.84
C PHE A 70 -4.33 -5.01 -12.19
N LEU A 71 -4.37 -5.14 -10.86
CA LEU A 71 -5.60 -5.40 -10.10
C LEU A 71 -5.70 -4.42 -8.93
N THR A 72 -6.79 -3.68 -8.88
CA THR A 72 -7.19 -2.91 -7.69
C THR A 72 -8.27 -3.68 -6.96
N PHE A 73 -7.96 -4.18 -5.77
CA PHE A 73 -8.90 -4.89 -4.92
C PHE A 73 -9.36 -3.98 -3.79
N ASN A 74 -10.66 -3.70 -3.72
CA ASN A 74 -11.26 -2.78 -2.75
C ASN A 74 -12.45 -3.44 -2.05
N PRO A 75 -12.21 -4.32 -1.06
CA PRO A 75 -13.29 -4.95 -0.31
C PRO A 75 -13.98 -3.90 0.57
N SER A 76 -15.31 -3.84 0.50
CA SER A 76 -16.10 -2.85 1.26
C SER A 76 -16.52 -3.41 2.62
N PRO A 77 -15.88 -3.04 3.75
CA PRO A 77 -16.25 -3.55 5.07
C PRO A 77 -17.70 -3.22 5.42
N ALA A 78 -18.11 -1.97 5.19
CA ALA A 78 -19.46 -1.50 5.52
C ALA A 78 -20.58 -2.26 4.78
N ASN A 79 -20.29 -2.95 3.67
CA ASN A 79 -21.28 -3.71 2.91
C ASN A 79 -21.03 -5.23 2.95
N SER A 80 -20.11 -5.69 3.79
CA SER A 80 -19.75 -7.09 3.92
C SER A 80 -20.34 -7.70 5.19
N PRO A 81 -21.17 -8.76 5.10
CA PRO A 81 -21.63 -9.50 6.26
C PRO A 81 -20.48 -10.08 7.10
N LEU A 82 -19.37 -10.45 6.44
CA LEU A 82 -18.18 -10.98 7.10
C LEU A 82 -17.55 -9.93 8.02
N PHE A 83 -17.41 -8.68 7.56
CA PHE A 83 -16.91 -7.59 8.41
C PHE A 83 -17.80 -7.39 9.63
N LEU A 84 -19.13 -7.44 9.47
CA LEU A 84 -20.04 -7.26 10.60
C LEU A 84 -19.84 -8.34 11.68
N VAL A 85 -19.61 -9.58 11.27
CA VAL A 85 -19.27 -10.68 12.20
C VAL A 85 -17.93 -10.43 12.87
N MET A 86 -16.90 -10.02 12.11
CA MET A 86 -15.57 -9.68 12.65
C MET A 86 -15.64 -8.52 13.66
N ALA A 87 -16.51 -7.53 13.41
CA ALA A 87 -16.80 -6.43 14.33
C ALA A 87 -17.70 -6.83 15.53
N GLY A 88 -17.94 -8.13 15.73
CA GLY A 88 -18.63 -8.67 16.89
C GLY A 88 -20.16 -8.75 16.75
N ASN A 89 -20.73 -8.53 15.56
CA ASN A 89 -22.16 -8.68 15.36
C ASN A 89 -22.57 -10.17 15.29
N LYS A 90 -23.22 -10.64 16.36
CA LYS A 90 -23.68 -12.02 16.51
C LYS A 90 -25.00 -12.34 15.80
N SER A 91 -25.71 -11.34 15.28
CA SER A 91 -27.00 -11.56 14.60
C SER A 91 -26.83 -12.00 13.14
N ILE A 92 -25.63 -11.92 12.59
CA ILE A 92 -25.36 -12.23 11.18
C ILE A 92 -25.01 -13.71 11.03
N ASN A 93 -25.81 -14.42 10.24
CA ASN A 93 -25.57 -15.81 9.90
C ASN A 93 -24.88 -15.94 8.53
N LEU A 94 -23.57 -16.23 8.52
CA LEU A 94 -22.80 -16.36 7.27
C LEU A 94 -23.12 -17.63 6.45
N LEU A 95 -23.91 -18.56 6.99
CA LEU A 95 -24.37 -19.75 6.26
C LEU A 95 -25.54 -19.42 5.32
N GLU A 96 -26.21 -18.29 5.53
CA GLU A 96 -27.25 -17.82 4.63
C GLU A 96 -26.64 -17.26 3.34
N ARG A 97 -27.28 -17.56 2.21
CA ARG A 97 -26.84 -17.05 0.90
C ARG A 97 -26.92 -15.51 0.83
N MET A 98 -27.90 -14.92 1.51
CA MET A 98 -28.11 -13.48 1.58
C MET A 98 -28.54 -13.13 3.02
N PRO A 99 -27.58 -12.99 3.95
CA PRO A 99 -27.91 -12.66 5.32
C PRO A 99 -28.50 -11.25 5.40
N GLU A 100 -29.49 -11.06 6.26
CA GLU A 100 -29.99 -9.73 6.58
C GLU A 100 -28.91 -8.94 7.31
N ILE A 101 -28.56 -7.77 6.78
CA ILE A 101 -27.56 -6.87 7.37
C ILE A 101 -28.23 -5.60 7.93
N PRO A 102 -27.64 -4.96 8.97
CA PRO A 102 -28.18 -3.74 9.57
C PRO A 102 -28.26 -2.59 8.57
N ARG A 103 -28.95 -1.52 8.92
CA ARG A 103 -29.08 -0.34 8.04
C ARG A 103 -27.73 0.36 7.85
N ALA A 104 -27.58 1.10 6.75
CA ALA A 104 -26.30 1.73 6.39
C ALA A 104 -25.68 2.58 7.50
N ARG A 105 -26.52 3.32 8.24
CA ARG A 105 -26.09 4.12 9.41
C ARG A 105 -25.45 3.27 10.50
N GLU A 106 -26.05 2.14 10.84
CA GLU A 106 -25.57 1.25 11.89
C GLU A 106 -24.26 0.58 11.48
N ARG A 107 -24.15 0.17 10.21
CA ARG A 107 -22.90 -0.39 9.65
C ARG A 107 -21.77 0.63 9.65
N ALA A 108 -22.06 1.88 9.29
CA ALA A 108 -21.09 2.97 9.35
C ALA A 108 -20.65 3.27 10.79
N MET A 109 -21.58 3.23 11.75
CA MET A 109 -21.25 3.38 13.17
C MET A 109 -20.38 2.24 13.70
N LEU A 110 -20.64 0.99 13.29
CA LEU A 110 -19.80 -0.16 13.64
C LEU A 110 -18.38 -0.01 13.09
N LEU A 111 -18.26 0.38 11.81
CA LEU A 111 -16.97 0.67 11.18
C LEU A 111 -16.20 1.78 11.91
N ALA A 112 -16.87 2.86 12.27
CA ALA A 112 -16.24 3.97 13.00
C ALA A 112 -15.85 3.57 14.44
N LYS A 113 -16.60 2.66 15.05
CA LYS A 113 -16.34 2.17 16.42
C LYS A 113 -15.13 1.25 16.49
N ASP A 114 -14.92 0.43 15.46
CA ASP A 114 -13.81 -0.53 15.39
C ASP A 114 -13.09 -0.47 14.02
N PRO A 115 -12.24 0.54 13.82
CA PRO A 115 -11.43 0.63 12.61
C PRO A 115 -10.36 -0.47 12.52
N VAL A 116 -9.99 -1.12 13.63
CA VAL A 116 -9.03 -2.22 13.65
C VAL A 116 -9.66 -3.46 13.02
N ALA A 117 -10.89 -3.81 13.38
CA ALA A 117 -11.63 -4.88 12.73
C ALA A 117 -11.79 -4.66 11.21
N ALA A 118 -11.82 -3.41 10.75
CA ALA A 118 -11.86 -3.09 9.33
C ALA A 118 -10.52 -3.37 8.63
N ALA A 119 -9.40 -3.08 9.29
CA ALA A 119 -8.07 -3.44 8.81
C ALA A 119 -7.88 -4.97 8.78
N ASP A 120 -8.29 -5.67 9.83
CA ASP A 120 -8.26 -7.14 9.89
C ASP A 120 -9.12 -7.77 8.79
N PHE A 121 -10.30 -7.19 8.52
CA PHE A 121 -11.17 -7.60 7.42
C PHE A 121 -10.48 -7.42 6.05
N PHE A 122 -9.83 -6.27 5.84
CA PHE A 122 -9.09 -6.01 4.61
C PHE A 122 -7.96 -7.03 4.42
N GLU A 123 -7.14 -7.24 5.45
CA GLU A 123 -6.03 -8.21 5.44
C GLU A 123 -6.52 -9.63 5.19
N PHE A 124 -7.63 -10.02 5.84
CA PHE A 124 -8.28 -11.31 5.60
C PHE A 124 -8.70 -11.46 4.15
N CYS A 125 -9.37 -10.45 3.57
CA CYS A 125 -9.83 -10.51 2.19
C CYS A 125 -8.67 -10.60 1.18
N VAL A 126 -7.60 -9.83 1.39
CA VAL A 126 -6.40 -9.88 0.54
C VAL A 126 -5.72 -11.25 0.66
N THR A 127 -5.50 -11.73 1.88
CA THR A 127 -4.87 -13.04 2.12
C THR A 127 -5.69 -14.17 1.53
N ALA A 128 -7.02 -14.13 1.68
CA ALA A 128 -7.93 -15.13 1.12
C ALA A 128 -7.93 -15.10 -0.41
N LEU A 129 -7.95 -13.91 -1.02
CA LEU A 129 -7.86 -13.74 -2.47
C LEU A 129 -6.58 -14.40 -3.00
N PHE A 130 -5.42 -14.06 -2.43
CA PHE A 130 -4.15 -14.58 -2.91
C PHE A 130 -3.97 -16.07 -2.62
N SER A 131 -4.33 -16.53 -1.43
CA SER A 131 -4.12 -17.92 -1.03
C SER A 131 -5.07 -18.87 -1.75
N HIS A 132 -6.35 -18.53 -1.85
CA HIS A 132 -7.38 -19.45 -2.34
C HIS A 132 -7.72 -19.23 -3.82
N LEU A 133 -7.81 -17.98 -4.28
CA LEU A 133 -8.19 -17.71 -5.66
C LEU A 133 -6.97 -17.72 -6.59
N LEU A 134 -5.88 -17.09 -6.15
CA LEU A 134 -4.64 -16.98 -6.96
C LEU A 134 -3.62 -18.08 -6.64
N GLY A 135 -3.86 -18.90 -5.62
CA GLY A 135 -3.03 -20.04 -5.28
C GLY A 135 -1.61 -19.68 -4.84
N TRP A 136 -1.44 -18.58 -4.11
CA TRP A 136 -0.17 -18.14 -3.55
C TRP A 136 0.10 -18.74 -2.16
N ASP A 137 1.29 -19.29 -1.95
CA ASP A 137 1.75 -19.78 -0.66
C ASP A 137 2.64 -18.70 -0.01
N TYR A 138 2.08 -17.97 0.96
CA TYR A 138 2.80 -16.93 1.71
C TYR A 138 3.97 -17.49 2.54
N GLY A 139 3.92 -18.74 2.99
CA GLY A 139 5.01 -19.37 3.73
C GLY A 139 6.22 -19.67 2.84
N LYS A 140 5.98 -20.01 1.57
CA LYS A 140 7.03 -20.32 0.59
C LYS A 140 7.33 -19.19 -0.39
N GLN A 141 6.60 -18.08 -0.32
CA GLN A 141 6.73 -16.93 -1.21
C GLN A 141 6.69 -17.32 -2.70
N ARG A 142 5.76 -18.22 -3.05
CA ARG A 142 5.58 -18.71 -4.43
C ARG A 142 4.19 -19.27 -4.65
N SER A 143 3.81 -19.46 -5.91
CA SER A 143 2.60 -20.22 -6.23
C SER A 143 2.64 -21.65 -5.73
N THR A 144 1.48 -22.15 -5.34
CA THR A 144 1.23 -23.57 -5.10
C THR A 144 1.49 -24.40 -6.36
N SER A 145 1.62 -25.72 -6.19
CA SER A 145 1.85 -26.65 -7.31
C SER A 145 0.72 -26.66 -8.33
N GLN A 146 -0.52 -26.41 -7.89
CA GLN A 146 -1.70 -26.31 -8.75
C GLN A 146 -1.87 -24.92 -9.38
N GLY A 147 -1.38 -23.87 -8.74
CA GLY A 147 -1.67 -22.48 -9.13
C GLY A 147 -3.09 -22.07 -8.75
N GLY A 148 -3.51 -20.89 -9.21
CA GLY A 148 -4.87 -20.37 -9.03
C GLY A 148 -5.62 -20.20 -10.34
N ILE A 149 -6.69 -19.40 -10.32
CA ILE A 149 -7.53 -19.14 -11.51
C ILE A 149 -6.77 -18.49 -12.68
N LEU A 150 -5.63 -17.86 -12.39
CA LEU A 150 -4.73 -17.25 -13.38
C LEU A 150 -3.50 -18.13 -13.70
N GLY A 151 -3.52 -19.40 -13.29
CA GLY A 151 -2.35 -20.27 -13.33
C GLY A 151 -1.36 -19.96 -12.21
N LYS A 152 -0.06 -20.17 -12.49
CA LYS A 152 1.02 -19.96 -11.51
C LYS A 152 1.53 -18.53 -11.60
N LEU A 153 1.33 -17.77 -10.53
CA LEU A 153 2.00 -16.50 -10.33
C LEU A 153 3.51 -16.71 -10.11
N ARG A 154 4.31 -16.11 -10.98
CA ARG A 154 5.77 -16.04 -10.82
C ARG A 154 6.17 -15.07 -9.70
N ALA A 155 5.49 -13.93 -9.64
CA ALA A 155 5.67 -12.89 -8.63
C ALA A 155 4.43 -11.99 -8.61
N PHE A 156 4.23 -11.28 -7.51
CA PHE A 156 3.32 -10.14 -7.45
C PHE A 156 3.95 -9.04 -6.59
N TYR A 157 3.51 -7.80 -6.82
CA TYR A 157 3.85 -6.66 -5.99
C TYR A 157 2.54 -5.99 -5.60
N GLY A 158 2.36 -5.72 -4.32
CA GLY A 158 1.11 -5.16 -3.77
C GLY A 158 1.41 -4.02 -2.82
N THR A 159 0.58 -2.98 -2.88
CA THR A 159 0.64 -1.83 -1.97
C THR A 159 -0.76 -1.52 -1.45
N THR A 160 -0.84 -1.02 -0.23
CA THR A 160 -2.09 -0.53 0.38
C THR A 160 -1.94 0.97 0.61
N GLU A 161 -3.03 1.73 0.44
CA GLU A 161 -3.11 3.16 0.78
C GLU A 161 -4.01 3.39 1.98
#